data_AF-A0A445EDR5-F1
#
_entry.id   AF-A0A445EDR5-F1
#
_cell.length_a   1.000
_cell.length_b   1.000
_cell.length_c   1.000
_cell.angle_alpha   90.00
_cell.angle_beta   90.00
_cell.angle_gamma   90.00
#
_symmetry.space_group_name_H-M   'P 1'
#
loop_
_entity.id
_entity.type
_entity.pdbx_description
1 polymer ?
#
loop_
_entity_poly.entity_id
_entity_poly.type
_entity_poly.pdbx_seq_one_letter_code
_entity_poly.pdbx_strand_id
1 'polypeptide(L)'
;MSREFSALVLAGSSIDHNNSPMNDPPNHGGTEGSRNLERIREDDDDNDYDNQLRTMMMEETNPLAIVPDNNPLDPVTSSSPMRHGGGGGGGMMVGGVTISGQSEVWVQRVKKEEIEAKIAAWQNAKVAKINNRFKREDSVISGWENEQLQKTTSWMNKVERKLEEKRAKALEKMQNEVAKAHRKAEERRASAEAKRGTKVARVLEVASLMKALGRTPTKRSFF
;
A
#
# COMPACT_ATOMS: atom_id res chain seq x y z
N MET A 1 -31.02 -23.90 -2.45
CA MET A 1 -30.02 -24.89 -2.87
C MET A 1 -30.67 -26.27 -2.93
N SER A 2 -30.54 -26.97 -4.06
CA SER A 2 -31.22 -28.26 -4.34
C SER A 2 -30.62 -29.44 -3.58
N ARG A 3 -31.47 -30.42 -3.25
CA ARG A 3 -31.21 -31.60 -2.41
C ARG A 3 -30.21 -32.60 -3.02
N GLU A 4 -29.88 -32.44 -4.30
CA GLU A 4 -28.92 -33.29 -5.03
C GLU A 4 -27.47 -33.14 -4.51
N PHE A 5 -27.09 -31.99 -3.96
CA PHE A 5 -25.69 -31.74 -3.57
C PHE A 5 -25.28 -32.47 -2.28
N SER A 6 -26.24 -32.75 -1.37
CA SER A 6 -25.97 -33.46 -0.13
C SER A 6 -25.70 -34.96 -0.32
N ALA A 7 -26.23 -35.57 -1.40
CA ALA A 7 -25.99 -36.99 -1.67
C ALA A 7 -24.56 -37.27 -2.15
N LEU A 8 -23.93 -36.31 -2.85
CA LEU A 8 -22.56 -36.45 -3.35
C LEU A 8 -21.53 -36.41 -2.22
N VAL A 9 -21.83 -35.67 -1.14
CA VAL A 9 -20.97 -35.56 0.05
C VAL A 9 -21.06 -36.81 0.94
N LEU A 10 -22.22 -37.49 0.98
CA LEU A 10 -22.42 -38.68 1.82
C LEU A 10 -21.94 -39.98 1.16
N ALA A 11 -21.82 -40.03 -0.17
CA ALA A 11 -21.36 -41.23 -0.90
C ALA A 11 -19.83 -41.43 -0.88
N GLY A 12 -19.06 -40.50 -0.32
CA GLY A 12 -17.59 -40.57 -0.30
C GLY A 12 -16.95 -41.28 0.90
N SER A 13 -17.73 -41.64 1.94
CA SER A 13 -17.16 -41.96 3.26
C SER A 13 -17.25 -43.42 3.72
N SER A 14 -17.43 -44.41 2.84
CA SER A 14 -17.48 -45.81 3.30
C SER A 14 -17.05 -46.83 2.26
N ILE A 15 -15.74 -47.07 2.17
CA ILE A 15 -15.17 -48.32 1.65
C ILE A 15 -14.12 -48.80 2.66
N ASP A 16 -14.59 -49.56 3.65
CA ASP A 16 -13.79 -50.41 4.52
C ASP A 16 -13.42 -51.69 3.77
N HIS A 17 -12.12 -52.01 3.71
CA HIS A 17 -11.63 -53.30 3.20
C HIS A 17 -11.21 -54.21 4.35
N ASN A 18 -12.05 -55.23 4.53
CA ASN A 18 -11.89 -56.58 5.06
C ASN A 18 -10.62 -57.03 5.84
N ASN A 19 -10.93 -57.76 6.90
CA ASN A 19 -10.09 -58.54 7.82
C ASN A 19 -9.55 -59.85 7.18
N SER A 20 -8.30 -60.25 7.49
CA SER A 20 -7.87 -61.60 7.94
C SER A 20 -6.33 -61.84 7.91
N PRO A 21 -5.79 -62.84 8.67
CA PRO A 21 -4.54 -62.68 9.45
C PRO A 21 -3.33 -63.56 9.03
N MET A 22 -2.19 -63.33 9.71
CA MET A 22 -1.01 -64.19 9.99
C MET A 22 0.32 -64.00 9.22
N ASN A 23 1.36 -63.76 10.04
CA ASN A 23 2.81 -64.08 9.98
C ASN A 23 3.80 -63.31 9.08
N ASP A 24 4.58 -62.38 9.68
CA ASP A 24 6.06 -62.45 9.87
C ASP A 24 6.66 -61.17 10.54
N PRO A 25 7.83 -61.23 11.23
CA PRO A 25 8.38 -60.14 12.07
C PRO A 25 9.31 -59.15 11.32
N PRO A 26 9.79 -58.04 11.95
CA PRO A 26 9.92 -56.74 11.31
C PRO A 26 11.27 -56.49 10.65
N ASN A 27 11.26 -55.81 9.49
CA ASN A 27 12.45 -55.18 8.92
C ASN A 27 12.22 -53.68 8.71
N HIS A 28 12.90 -52.86 9.51
CA HIS A 28 12.93 -51.41 9.37
C HIS A 28 13.75 -51.01 8.13
N GLY A 29 13.06 -50.53 7.09
CA GLY A 29 13.67 -49.88 5.92
C GLY A 29 12.84 -48.68 5.51
N GLY A 30 13.28 -47.49 5.93
CA GLY A 30 12.56 -46.22 5.75
C GLY A 30 12.17 -45.95 4.31
N THR A 31 10.85 -45.92 4.08
CA THR A 31 10.25 -45.42 2.84
C THR A 31 9.28 -44.30 3.20
N GLU A 32 9.81 -43.15 3.61
CA GLU A 32 9.03 -41.91 3.72
C GLU A 32 8.86 -41.27 2.33
N GLY A 33 8.13 -41.97 1.47
CA GLY A 33 7.58 -41.42 0.24
C GLY A 33 6.06 -41.41 0.38
N SER A 34 5.45 -40.23 0.23
CA SER A 34 4.00 -40.04 0.04
C SER A 34 3.10 -39.85 1.27
N ARG A 35 3.49 -39.01 2.25
CA ARG A 35 2.53 -38.43 3.22
C ARG A 35 2.70 -36.93 3.52
N ASN A 36 3.29 -36.15 2.63
CA ASN A 36 3.50 -34.70 2.86
C ASN A 36 2.46 -33.79 2.18
N LEU A 37 1.32 -34.34 1.72
CA LEU A 37 0.23 -33.55 1.14
C LEU A 37 -0.91 -33.22 2.12
N GLU A 38 -0.92 -33.80 3.33
CA GLU A 38 -2.04 -33.67 4.28
C GLU A 38 -1.76 -32.68 5.42
N ARG A 39 -0.72 -31.84 5.26
CA ARG A 39 -0.41 -30.73 6.18
C ARG A 39 -0.21 -29.42 5.42
N ILE A 40 -1.00 -29.21 4.36
CA ILE A 40 -1.47 -27.86 4.08
C ILE A 40 -2.57 -27.64 5.13
N ARG A 41 -2.13 -27.36 6.36
CA ARG A 41 -3.02 -26.79 7.35
C ARG A 41 -3.42 -25.47 6.72
N GLU A 42 -4.64 -25.43 6.22
CA GLU A 42 -5.35 -24.18 6.02
C GLU A 42 -5.21 -23.48 7.36
N ASP A 43 -4.34 -22.47 7.40
CA ASP A 43 -4.31 -21.54 8.51
C ASP A 43 -5.60 -20.73 8.38
N ASP A 44 -6.71 -21.36 8.77
CA ASP A 44 -8.05 -20.78 8.97
C ASP A 44 -8.06 -19.78 10.15
N ASP A 45 -6.96 -19.03 10.30
CA ASP A 45 -6.85 -17.87 11.17
C ASP A 45 -7.33 -16.59 10.44
N ASP A 46 -7.95 -16.77 9.26
CA ASP A 46 -8.49 -15.70 8.43
C ASP A 46 -9.90 -15.22 8.90
N ASN A 47 -10.50 -15.84 9.91
CA ASN A 47 -11.86 -15.49 10.39
C ASN A 47 -11.95 -14.50 11.56
N ASP A 48 -10.84 -14.11 12.19
CA ASP A 48 -10.87 -13.06 13.25
C ASP A 48 -10.70 -11.63 12.67
N TYR A 49 -10.22 -11.51 11.43
CA TYR A 49 -9.87 -10.23 10.81
C TYR A 49 -11.06 -9.42 10.28
N ASP A 50 -12.11 -10.08 9.83
CA ASP A 50 -13.29 -9.38 9.27
C ASP A 50 -14.12 -8.71 10.38
N ASN A 51 -14.09 -9.30 11.59
CA ASN A 51 -14.77 -8.76 12.77
C ASN A 51 -14.06 -7.50 13.31
N GLN A 52 -12.72 -7.48 13.31
CA GLN A 52 -11.96 -6.30 13.72
C GLN A 52 -12.01 -5.16 12.69
N LEU A 53 -12.10 -5.49 11.39
CA LEU A 53 -12.29 -4.54 10.31
C LEU A 53 -13.64 -3.81 10.41
N ARG A 54 -14.71 -4.54 10.75
CA ARG A 54 -16.04 -3.98 10.97
C ARG A 54 -16.13 -3.15 12.26
N THR A 55 -15.51 -3.62 13.33
CA THR A 55 -15.53 -2.94 14.65
C THR A 55 -14.82 -1.59 14.62
N MET A 56 -13.78 -1.42 13.78
CA MET A 56 -13.04 -0.16 13.68
C MET A 56 -13.72 0.89 12.76
N MET A 57 -14.78 0.47 12.03
CA MET A 57 -15.54 1.28 11.08
C MET A 57 -16.97 1.62 11.52
N MET A 58 -17.49 1.00 12.59
CA MET A 58 -18.88 1.19 13.05
C MET A 58 -18.97 1.64 14.51
N GLU A 59 -18.73 2.93 14.78
CA GLU A 59 -19.55 3.70 15.74
C GLU A 59 -19.16 5.18 15.67
N GLU A 60 -19.98 6.00 15.01
CA GLU A 60 -20.15 7.42 15.34
C GLU A 60 -21.44 7.92 14.67
N THR A 61 -22.58 7.61 15.30
CA THR A 61 -23.81 8.39 15.11
C THR A 61 -23.51 9.83 15.49
N ASN A 62 -23.37 10.71 14.49
CA ASN A 62 -23.05 12.12 14.64
C ASN A 62 -24.14 12.86 15.46
N PRO A 63 -23.88 13.29 16.71
CA PRO A 63 -24.86 14.03 17.51
C PRO A 63 -24.97 15.51 17.10
N LEU A 64 -24.26 15.95 16.05
CA LEU A 64 -24.20 17.32 15.54
C LEU A 64 -24.77 17.46 14.12
N ALA A 65 -25.75 16.64 13.73
CA ALA A 65 -26.48 16.84 12.49
C ALA A 65 -27.19 18.21 12.51
N ILE A 66 -26.52 19.25 11.99
CA ILE A 66 -27.09 20.58 11.76
C ILE A 66 -28.07 20.45 10.59
N VAL A 67 -29.36 20.58 10.89
CA VAL A 67 -30.42 20.74 9.89
C VAL A 67 -30.14 22.03 9.12
N PRO A 68 -30.14 22.03 7.77
CA PRO A 68 -29.90 23.23 6.99
C PRO A 68 -31.02 24.25 7.22
N ASP A 69 -30.66 25.42 7.76
CA ASP A 69 -31.56 26.55 7.91
C ASP A 69 -31.60 27.32 6.58
N ASN A 70 -32.76 27.30 5.92
CA ASN A 70 -32.97 27.93 4.63
C ASN A 70 -33.15 29.44 4.81
N ASN A 71 -32.10 30.22 4.56
CA ASN A 71 -32.24 31.67 4.35
C ASN A 71 -31.49 32.10 3.08
N PRO A 72 -32.19 32.52 2.01
CA PRO A 72 -31.54 32.92 0.76
C PRO A 72 -31.00 34.35 0.93
N LEU A 73 -29.71 34.54 0.67
CA LEU A 73 -29.13 35.88 0.51
C LEU A 73 -28.43 35.98 -0.85
N ASP A 74 -28.88 37.00 -1.58
CA ASP A 74 -28.57 37.40 -2.95
C ASP A 74 -27.09 37.77 -3.21
N PRO A 75 -26.68 37.86 -4.50
CA PRO A 75 -25.30 37.66 -4.90
C PRO A 75 -24.40 38.87 -4.77
N VAL A 76 -23.13 38.54 -4.56
CA VAL A 76 -21.94 39.40 -4.59
C VAL A 76 -21.82 40.23 -5.87
N THR A 77 -21.57 41.54 -5.73
CA THR A 77 -20.92 42.34 -6.77
C THR A 77 -19.53 42.73 -6.30
N SER A 78 -18.54 42.13 -6.95
CA SER A 78 -17.12 42.42 -6.87
C SER A 78 -16.83 43.83 -7.40
N SER A 79 -15.95 44.57 -6.71
CA SER A 79 -15.24 45.71 -7.28
C SER A 79 -13.91 45.91 -6.55
N SER A 80 -12.83 45.50 -7.22
CA SER A 80 -11.45 45.84 -6.88
C SER A 80 -11.12 47.29 -7.31
N PRO A 81 -10.13 47.96 -6.70
CA PRO A 81 -9.87 49.38 -6.90
C PRO A 81 -8.91 49.65 -8.06
N MET A 82 -9.21 50.63 -8.92
CA MET A 82 -8.23 51.21 -9.85
C MET A 82 -7.58 52.45 -9.24
N ARG A 83 -6.25 52.42 -9.16
CA ARG A 83 -5.37 53.59 -8.96
C ARG A 83 -5.36 54.41 -10.25
N HIS A 84 -5.47 55.73 -10.15
CA HIS A 84 -4.89 56.62 -11.14
C HIS A 84 -4.22 57.80 -10.44
N GLY A 85 -2.91 57.88 -10.61
CA GLY A 85 -2.10 59.00 -10.20
C GLY A 85 -1.89 59.96 -11.37
N GLY A 86 -1.71 61.23 -11.04
CA GLY A 86 -0.75 62.11 -11.69
C GLY A 86 -1.25 62.97 -12.85
N GLY A 87 -1.43 64.27 -12.55
CA GLY A 87 -0.62 65.28 -13.25
C GLY A 87 -1.35 66.33 -14.10
N GLY A 88 -1.41 67.55 -13.56
CA GLY A 88 -1.01 68.76 -14.30
C GLY A 88 -2.09 69.60 -14.97
N GLY A 89 -2.07 70.91 -14.68
CA GLY A 89 -2.70 71.93 -15.53
C GLY A 89 -3.17 73.14 -14.77
N GLY A 90 -2.55 74.29 -14.99
CA GLY A 90 -2.71 75.50 -14.20
C GLY A 90 -4.07 76.22 -14.34
N GLY A 91 -4.29 77.16 -13.43
CA GLY A 91 -5.48 78.01 -13.40
C GLY A 91 -5.37 79.05 -12.30
N MET A 92 -4.62 80.10 -12.59
CA MET A 92 -4.46 81.30 -11.78
C MET A 92 -5.81 82.04 -11.72
N MET A 93 -6.35 82.31 -10.53
CA MET A 93 -7.38 83.34 -10.34
C MET A 93 -7.13 84.07 -9.02
N VAL A 94 -6.67 85.31 -9.16
CA VAL A 94 -6.63 86.33 -8.12
C VAL A 94 -8.05 86.83 -7.89
N GLY A 95 -8.54 86.80 -6.65
CA GLY A 95 -9.83 87.39 -6.30
C GLY A 95 -10.16 87.29 -4.81
N GLY A 96 -10.05 88.42 -4.11
CA GLY A 96 -10.90 88.85 -2.98
C GLY A 96 -11.22 87.87 -1.84
N VAL A 97 -10.61 88.13 -0.67
CA VAL A 97 -11.13 87.92 0.70
C VAL A 97 -12.31 86.95 0.88
N THR A 98 -12.03 85.75 1.41
CA THR A 98 -12.72 85.15 2.59
C THR A 98 -11.89 83.97 3.12
N ILE A 99 -10.82 84.26 3.86
CA ILE A 99 -9.94 83.23 4.47
C ILE A 99 -10.71 82.40 5.53
N SER A 100 -11.78 82.93 6.12
CA SER A 100 -12.60 82.23 7.12
C SER A 100 -13.40 81.06 6.51
N GLY A 101 -14.12 81.26 5.41
CA GLY A 101 -15.03 80.25 4.85
C GLY A 101 -14.34 79.02 4.24
N GLN A 102 -13.14 79.18 3.66
CA GLN A 102 -12.38 78.03 3.15
C GLN A 102 -11.84 77.19 4.32
N SER A 103 -11.29 77.83 5.36
CA SER A 103 -10.76 77.12 6.54
C SER A 103 -11.82 76.25 7.23
N GLU A 104 -13.07 76.72 7.30
CA GLU A 104 -14.20 75.97 7.86
C GLU A 104 -14.55 74.73 7.02
N VAL A 105 -14.52 74.82 5.68
CA VAL A 105 -14.76 73.69 4.77
C VAL A 105 -13.63 72.65 4.84
N TRP A 106 -12.38 73.08 4.97
CA TRP A 106 -11.23 72.19 5.19
C TRP A 106 -11.33 71.44 6.52
N VAL A 107 -11.72 72.13 7.60
CA VAL A 107 -11.91 71.52 8.92
C VAL A 107 -13.06 70.50 8.89
N GLN A 108 -14.17 70.77 8.19
CA GLN A 108 -15.26 69.80 8.03
C GLN A 108 -14.84 68.56 7.23
N ARG A 109 -14.04 68.73 6.17
CA ARG A 109 -13.49 67.63 5.38
C ARG A 109 -12.59 66.73 6.22
N VAL A 110 -11.65 67.31 6.97
CA VAL A 110 -10.74 66.55 7.86
C VAL A 110 -11.53 65.80 8.94
N LYS A 111 -12.57 66.41 9.51
CA LYS A 111 -13.45 65.73 10.48
C LYS A 111 -14.21 64.55 9.85
N LYS A 112 -14.66 64.69 8.60
CA LYS A 112 -15.31 63.60 7.85
C LYS A 112 -14.32 62.46 7.58
N GLU A 113 -13.11 62.79 7.13
CA GLU A 113 -12.02 61.83 6.91
C GLU A 113 -11.63 61.10 8.21
N GLU A 114 -11.61 61.80 9.34
CA GLU A 114 -11.35 61.19 10.65
C GLU A 114 -12.45 60.19 11.05
N ILE A 115 -13.72 60.53 10.83
CA ILE A 115 -14.85 59.63 11.09
C ILE A 115 -14.79 58.41 10.15
N GLU A 116 -14.52 58.62 8.86
CA GLU A 116 -14.35 57.54 7.88
C GLU A 116 -13.19 56.61 8.25
N ALA A 117 -12.05 57.16 8.70
CA ALA A 117 -10.92 56.37 9.18
C ALA A 117 -11.27 55.53 10.42
N LYS A 118 -12.05 56.08 11.37
CA LYS A 118 -12.54 55.34 12.55
C LYS A 118 -13.50 54.22 12.16
N ILE A 119 -14.41 54.47 11.22
CA ILE A 119 -15.33 53.44 10.70
C ILE A 119 -14.54 52.32 10.02
N ALA A 120 -13.58 52.68 9.16
CA ALA A 120 -12.73 51.71 8.47
C ALA A 120 -11.90 50.87 9.44
N ALA A 121 -11.31 51.50 10.47
CA ALA A 121 -10.56 50.78 11.51
C ALA A 121 -11.46 49.81 12.29
N TRP A 122 -12.68 50.23 12.65
CA TRP A 122 -13.65 49.39 13.34
C TRP A 122 -14.12 48.21 12.46
N GLN A 123 -14.43 48.47 11.19
CA GLN A 123 -14.78 47.44 10.21
C GLN A 123 -13.65 46.42 10.06
N ASN A 124 -12.41 46.88 9.85
CA ASN A 124 -11.25 46.01 9.72
C ASN A 124 -11.03 45.16 10.97
N ALA A 125 -11.22 45.73 12.17
CA ALA A 125 -11.14 44.98 13.42
C ALA A 125 -12.22 43.88 13.51
N LYS A 126 -13.45 44.15 13.06
CA LYS A 126 -14.53 43.15 13.02
C LYS A 126 -14.26 42.04 12.00
N VAL A 127 -13.83 42.40 10.79
CA VAL A 127 -13.45 41.44 9.75
C VAL A 127 -12.28 40.56 10.22
N ALA A 128 -11.26 41.16 10.83
CA ALA A 128 -10.12 40.41 11.38
C ALA A 128 -10.56 39.42 12.46
N LYS A 129 -11.49 39.80 13.34
CA LYS A 129 -12.05 38.90 14.37
C LYS A 129 -12.77 37.70 13.76
N ILE A 130 -13.58 37.93 12.73
CA ILE A 130 -14.31 36.86 12.01
C ILE A 130 -13.31 35.93 11.32
N ASN A 131 -12.35 36.48 10.59
CA ASN A 131 -11.34 35.69 9.87
C ASN A 131 -10.46 34.87 10.82
N ASN A 132 -10.10 35.41 11.99
CA ASN A 132 -9.36 34.66 13.00
C ASN A 132 -10.16 33.48 13.56
N ARG A 133 -11.49 33.62 13.73
CA ARG A 133 -12.36 32.51 14.14
C ARG A 133 -12.43 31.45 13.05
N PHE A 134 -12.65 31.86 11.81
CA PHE A 134 -12.71 30.98 10.65
C PHE A 134 -11.41 30.17 10.50
N LYS A 135 -10.23 30.81 10.54
CA LYS A 135 -8.94 30.12 10.43
C LYS A 135 -8.71 29.06 11.51
N ARG A 136 -9.25 29.27 12.72
CA ARG A 136 -9.17 28.27 13.80
C ARG A 136 -10.07 27.07 13.50
N GLU A 137 -11.30 27.32 13.05
CA GLU A 137 -12.23 26.25 12.66
C GLU A 137 -11.67 25.46 11.47
N ASP A 138 -11.16 26.14 10.45
CA ASP A 138 -10.51 25.55 9.28
C ASP A 138 -9.33 24.65 9.68
N SER A 139 -8.46 25.12 10.59
CA SER A 139 -7.35 24.32 11.10
C SER A 139 -7.81 23.05 11.84
N VAL A 140 -8.92 23.12 12.57
CA VAL A 140 -9.50 21.96 13.27
C VAL A 140 -10.07 20.97 12.26
N ILE A 141 -10.79 21.46 11.25
CA ILE A 141 -11.35 20.63 10.17
C ILE A 141 -10.22 19.92 9.42
N SER A 142 -9.21 20.65 8.96
CA SER A 142 -8.07 20.07 8.26
C SER A 142 -7.29 19.07 9.13
N GLY A 143 -7.19 19.32 10.43
CA GLY A 143 -6.57 18.39 11.38
C GLY A 143 -7.32 17.05 11.43
N TRP A 144 -8.65 17.10 11.55
CA TRP A 144 -9.51 15.91 11.56
C TRP A 144 -9.50 15.17 10.22
N GLU A 145 -9.57 15.88 9.09
CA GLU A 145 -9.47 15.27 7.76
C GLU A 145 -8.15 14.54 7.58
N ASN A 146 -7.03 15.18 7.97
CA ASN A 146 -5.72 14.57 7.89
C ASN A 146 -5.62 13.34 8.81
N GLU A 147 -6.21 13.36 10.00
CA GLU A 147 -6.26 12.18 10.87
C GLU A 147 -6.99 11.00 10.21
N GLN A 148 -8.14 11.23 9.58
CA GLN A 148 -8.86 10.19 8.85
C GLN A 148 -8.06 9.69 7.63
N LEU A 149 -7.41 10.60 6.89
CA LEU A 149 -6.53 10.23 5.78
C LEU A 149 -5.34 9.39 6.25
N GLN A 150 -4.70 9.75 7.37
CA GLN A 150 -3.61 8.96 7.94
C GLN A 150 -4.09 7.58 8.41
N LYS A 151 -5.27 7.49 9.04
CA LYS A 151 -5.86 6.22 9.47
C LYS A 151 -6.12 5.29 8.27
N THR A 152 -6.75 5.81 7.23
CA THR A 152 -7.05 5.04 6.00
C THR A 152 -5.77 4.67 5.23
N THR A 153 -4.82 5.59 5.11
CA THR A 153 -3.52 5.33 4.46
C THR A 153 -2.71 4.28 5.22
N SER A 154 -2.67 4.36 6.56
CA SER A 154 -2.00 3.37 7.40
C SER A 154 -2.62 1.98 7.25
N TRP A 155 -3.95 1.91 7.19
CA TRP A 155 -4.66 0.65 6.92
C TRP A 155 -4.29 0.07 5.55
N MET A 156 -4.30 0.90 4.49
CA MET A 156 -3.90 0.49 3.14
C MET A 156 -2.46 -0.05 3.13
N ASN A 157 -1.51 0.69 3.70
CA ASN A 157 -0.12 0.26 3.82
C ASN A 157 0.03 -1.07 4.57
N LYS A 158 -0.80 -1.31 5.59
CA LYS A 158 -0.81 -2.59 6.32
C LYS A 158 -1.26 -3.75 5.43
N VAL A 159 -2.26 -3.53 4.57
CA VAL A 159 -2.73 -4.51 3.59
C VAL A 159 -1.65 -4.80 2.55
N GLU A 160 -1.04 -3.75 1.98
CA GLU A 160 0.02 -3.89 0.99
C GLU A 160 1.24 -4.64 1.55
N ARG A 161 1.67 -4.34 2.78
CA ARG A 161 2.77 -5.06 3.42
C ARG A 161 2.48 -6.55 3.58
N LYS A 162 1.25 -6.93 3.97
CA LYS A 162 0.84 -8.34 4.08
C LYS A 162 0.85 -9.02 2.72
N LEU A 163 0.42 -8.33 1.67
CA LEU A 163 0.45 -8.85 0.29
C LEU A 163 1.90 -9.09 -0.16
N GLU A 164 2.78 -8.13 0.09
CA GLU A 164 4.19 -8.22 -0.30
C GLU A 164 4.91 -9.34 0.48
N GLU A 165 4.58 -9.54 1.75
CA GLU A 165 5.10 -10.67 2.53
C GLU A 165 4.67 -12.02 1.93
N LYS A 166 3.40 -12.18 1.55
CA LYS A 166 2.92 -13.40 0.87
C LYS A 166 3.62 -13.60 -0.48
N ARG A 167 3.83 -12.52 -1.23
CA ARG A 167 4.55 -12.55 -2.52
C ARG A 167 6.00 -12.97 -2.34
N ALA A 168 6.72 -12.40 -1.37
CA ALA A 168 8.11 -12.73 -1.08
C ALA A 168 8.27 -14.20 -0.68
N LYS A 169 7.42 -14.72 0.22
CA LYS A 169 7.43 -16.13 0.62
C LYS A 169 7.19 -17.08 -0.56
N ALA A 170 6.27 -16.74 -1.46
CA ALA A 170 6.01 -17.54 -2.65
C ALA A 170 7.21 -17.57 -3.61
N LEU A 171 7.86 -16.41 -3.82
CA LEU A 171 9.06 -16.31 -4.64
C LEU A 171 10.24 -17.09 -4.06
N GLU A 172 10.46 -16.99 -2.75
CA GLU A 172 11.50 -17.73 -2.04
C GLU A 172 11.27 -19.25 -2.17
N LYS A 173 10.04 -19.72 -1.96
CA LYS A 173 9.69 -21.14 -2.12
C LYS A 173 9.95 -21.63 -3.54
N MET A 174 9.57 -20.84 -4.55
CA MET A 174 9.85 -21.15 -5.95
C MET A 174 11.36 -21.26 -6.21
N GLN A 175 12.16 -20.30 -5.74
CA GLN A 175 13.61 -20.30 -5.91
C GLN A 175 14.27 -21.48 -5.20
N ASN A 176 13.80 -21.83 -4.00
CA ASN A 176 14.29 -22.99 -3.24
C ASN A 176 14.02 -24.32 -3.97
N GLU A 177 12.83 -24.50 -4.54
CA GLU A 177 12.53 -25.70 -5.33
C GLU A 177 13.38 -25.78 -6.62
N VAL A 178 13.59 -24.64 -7.29
CA VAL A 178 14.50 -24.55 -8.45
C VAL A 178 15.93 -24.92 -8.04
N ALA A 179 16.45 -24.36 -6.95
CA ALA A 179 17.79 -24.66 -6.46
C ALA A 179 17.94 -26.14 -6.08
N LYS A 180 16.93 -26.73 -5.44
CA LYS A 180 16.90 -28.16 -5.09
C LYS A 180 16.92 -29.04 -6.34
N ALA A 181 16.15 -28.69 -7.38
CA ALA A 181 16.17 -29.39 -8.65
C ALA A 181 17.54 -29.32 -9.34
N HIS A 182 18.16 -28.13 -9.38
CA HIS A 182 19.50 -27.94 -9.91
C HIS A 182 20.55 -28.77 -9.17
N ARG A 183 20.57 -28.70 -7.83
CA ARG A 183 21.50 -29.50 -7.01
C ARG A 183 21.38 -30.99 -7.28
N LYS A 184 20.14 -31.50 -7.36
CA LYS A 184 19.89 -32.92 -7.68
C LYS A 184 20.36 -33.29 -9.09
N ALA A 185 20.15 -32.40 -10.06
CA ALA A 185 20.63 -32.63 -11.43
C ALA A 185 22.16 -32.65 -11.50
N GLU A 186 22.82 -31.73 -10.80
CA GLU A 186 24.29 -31.66 -10.70
C GLU A 186 24.88 -32.86 -10.01
N GLU A 187 24.29 -33.34 -8.91
CA GLU A 187 24.73 -34.56 -8.22
C GLU A 187 24.68 -35.79 -9.15
N ARG A 188 23.61 -35.91 -9.96
CA ARG A 188 23.51 -36.98 -10.96
C ARG A 188 24.55 -36.82 -12.07
N ARG A 189 24.81 -35.60 -12.54
CA ARG A 189 25.84 -35.32 -13.55
C ARG A 189 27.23 -35.66 -13.02
N ALA A 190 27.57 -35.22 -11.81
CA ALA A 190 28.84 -35.53 -11.15
C ALA A 190 29.03 -37.04 -10.96
N SER A 191 27.98 -37.76 -10.53
CA SER A 191 28.02 -39.22 -10.39
C SER A 191 28.24 -39.94 -11.73
N ALA A 192 27.60 -39.47 -12.80
CA ALA A 192 27.80 -40.01 -14.14
C ALA A 192 29.22 -39.74 -14.66
N GLU A 193 29.74 -38.54 -14.40
CA GLU A 193 31.09 -38.12 -14.77
C GLU A 193 32.16 -38.91 -14.01
N ALA A 194 31.98 -39.17 -12.71
CA ALA A 194 32.86 -40.03 -11.94
C ALA A 194 32.91 -41.48 -12.51
N LYS A 195 31.75 -42.05 -12.87
CA LYS A 195 31.68 -43.36 -13.53
C LYS A 195 32.36 -43.36 -14.90
N ARG A 196 32.23 -42.29 -15.68
CA ARG A 196 32.94 -42.12 -16.96
C ARG A 196 34.45 -42.02 -16.74
N GLY A 197 34.89 -41.17 -15.81
CA GLY A 197 36.30 -40.95 -15.49
C GLY A 197 37.00 -42.22 -15.04
N THR A 198 36.37 -43.02 -14.18
CA THR A 198 36.94 -44.32 -13.75
C THR A 198 37.09 -45.31 -14.90
N LYS A 199 36.10 -45.45 -15.79
CA LYS A 199 36.21 -46.32 -16.97
C LYS A 199 37.31 -45.85 -17.93
N VAL A 200 37.39 -44.54 -18.18
CA VAL A 200 38.43 -43.94 -19.03
C VAL A 200 39.81 -44.18 -18.42
N ALA A 201 40.00 -43.97 -17.12
CA ALA A 201 41.26 -44.20 -16.43
C ALA A 201 41.74 -45.66 -16.57
N ARG A 202 40.84 -46.64 -16.38
CA ARG A 202 41.18 -48.07 -16.58
C ARG A 202 41.64 -48.37 -18.00
N VAL A 203 40.95 -47.83 -19.01
CA VAL A 203 41.33 -48.04 -20.42
C VAL A 203 42.71 -47.43 -20.70
N LEU A 204 42.97 -46.23 -20.17
CA LEU A 204 44.27 -45.56 -20.32
C LEU A 204 45.40 -46.33 -19.61
N GLU A 205 45.14 -46.87 -18.42
CA GLU A 205 46.09 -47.71 -17.67
C GLU A 205 46.44 -48.98 -18.45
N VAL A 206 45.43 -49.72 -18.93
CA VAL A 206 45.63 -50.93 -19.75
C VAL A 206 46.38 -50.60 -21.04
N ALA A 207 46.03 -49.50 -21.72
CA ALA A 207 46.73 -49.07 -22.92
C ALA A 207 48.20 -48.72 -22.65
N SER A 208 48.50 -48.08 -21.51
CA SER A 208 49.87 -47.79 -21.07
C SER A 208 50.66 -49.08 -20.85
N LEU A 209 50.07 -50.06 -20.15
CA LEU A 209 50.66 -51.37 -19.92
C LEU A 209 50.91 -52.15 -21.23
N MET A 210 49.96 -52.13 -22.16
CA MET A 210 50.13 -52.75 -23.49
C MET A 210 51.28 -52.13 -24.28
N LYS A 211 51.42 -50.80 -24.26
CA LYS A 211 52.56 -50.09 -24.87
C LYS A 211 53.89 -50.50 -24.24
N ALA A 212 53.95 -50.55 -22.90
CA ALA A 212 55.16 -50.95 -22.18
C ALA A 212 55.57 -52.40 -22.47
N LEU A 213 54.60 -53.30 -22.64
CA LEU A 213 54.84 -54.72 -22.93
C LEU A 213 54.97 -55.04 -24.44
N GLY A 214 54.79 -54.06 -25.34
CA GLY A 214 54.82 -54.27 -26.79
C GLY A 214 53.69 -55.17 -27.33
N ARG A 215 52.56 -55.28 -26.61
CA ARG A 215 51.42 -56.13 -26.98
C ARG A 215 50.33 -55.34 -27.70
N THR A 216 49.76 -55.89 -28.77
CA THR A 216 48.64 -55.28 -29.50
C THR A 216 47.29 -55.57 -28.82
N PRO A 217 46.30 -54.65 -28.87
CA PRO A 217 44.98 -54.88 -28.27
C PRO A 217 44.29 -56.13 -28.83
N THR A 218 43.69 -56.94 -27.96
CA THR A 218 42.93 -58.14 -28.37
C THR A 218 41.47 -57.77 -28.62
N LYS A 219 40.83 -58.38 -29.63
CA LYS A 219 39.46 -58.02 -30.04
C LYS A 219 38.35 -58.28 -29.00
N ARG A 220 38.64 -58.93 -27.87
CA ARG A 220 37.63 -59.33 -26.85
C ARG A 220 37.68 -58.56 -25.53
N SER A 221 38.65 -57.67 -25.31
CA SER A 221 38.92 -57.10 -23.97
C SER A 221 38.28 -55.73 -23.70
N PHE A 222 37.29 -55.28 -24.48
CA PHE A 222 36.71 -53.93 -24.34
C PHE A 222 35.21 -53.95 -24.08
N PHE A 223 34.73 -54.53 -22.98
CA PHE A 223 33.37 -54.28 -22.46
C PHE A 223 33.33 -54.39 -20.94
#